data_AF-A0A011NSK7-F1
#
_entry.id   AF-A0A011NSK7-F1
#
_cell.length_a   1.000
_cell.length_b   1.000
_cell.length_c   1.000
_cell.angle_alpha   90.00
_cell.angle_beta   90.00
_cell.angle_gamma   90.00
#
_symmetry.space_group_name_H-M   'P 1'
#
loop_
_entity.id
_entity.type
_entity.pdbx_description
1 polymer ?
#
loop_
_entity_poly.entity_id
_entity_poly.type
_entity_poly.pdbx_seq_one_letter_code
_entity_poly.pdbx_strand_id
1 'polypeptide(L)'
;MASSTTNLDLIAQSQSSKEVTANALFDAGSPATLFGRRASLCSGLNWFYYGGVMMVDGVLTAIANNGAALVLSASTTNYIEATRAGVVSKNTVGFTGGSIPLYTVVTGASSVTSYTDNRAWVTPAYLPSNGSVAVTAADVDLTIPANADKTRCSYVTTTGALTANRNVIVPNSWQAVVFCNNSGAFTTTFKTAAGSGVVVAQGKRAVLVADGTNVVRVTPDT
;
A
#
# COMPACT_ATOMS: atom_id res chain seq x y z
N MET A 1 14.82 4.75 18.02
CA MET A 1 16.29 4.90 18.15
C MET A 1 16.58 5.07 19.63
N ALA A 2 17.35 4.19 20.25
CA ALA A 2 17.75 4.38 21.65
C ALA A 2 18.49 5.73 21.76
N SER A 3 18.07 6.58 22.70
CA SER A 3 18.80 7.79 23.09
C SER A 3 20.14 7.42 23.75
N SER A 4 20.92 8.42 24.22
CA SER A 4 22.17 8.17 24.97
C SER A 4 22.00 7.20 26.14
N THR A 5 20.80 7.11 26.70
CA THR A 5 20.32 5.99 27.53
C THR A 5 19.32 5.16 26.72
N THR A 6 19.52 3.83 26.71
CA THR A 6 18.59 2.90 26.07
C THR A 6 17.35 2.68 26.94
N ASN A 7 16.18 2.62 26.30
CA ASN A 7 14.93 2.20 26.94
C ASN A 7 14.62 0.72 26.69
N LEU A 8 15.56 -0.03 26.08
CA LEU A 8 15.41 -1.44 25.74
C LEU A 8 16.29 -2.30 26.64
N ASP A 9 15.81 -3.48 26.98
CA ASP A 9 16.58 -4.51 27.68
C ASP A 9 17.72 -5.01 26.78
N LEU A 10 18.97 -4.75 27.19
CA LEU A 10 20.15 -5.13 26.42
C LEU A 10 20.72 -6.46 26.89
N ILE A 11 21.27 -7.21 25.93
CA ILE A 11 22.09 -8.39 26.22
C ILE A 11 23.47 -7.95 26.70
N ALA A 12 23.92 -8.45 27.85
CA ALA A 12 25.28 -8.22 28.35
C ALA A 12 26.24 -9.39 28.01
N GLN A 13 27.55 -9.12 27.92
CA GLN A 13 28.56 -10.07 27.45
C GLN A 13 28.67 -11.35 28.31
N SER A 14 28.36 -11.29 29.61
CA SER A 14 28.40 -12.46 30.52
C SER A 14 27.06 -12.76 31.18
N GLN A 15 25.96 -12.33 30.57
CA GLN A 15 24.62 -12.58 31.07
C GLN A 15 24.22 -14.06 30.92
N SER A 16 23.61 -14.64 31.96
CA SER A 16 22.94 -15.95 31.85
C SER A 16 21.64 -15.84 31.06
N SER A 17 21.29 -16.87 30.29
CA SER A 17 20.00 -16.98 29.60
C SER A 17 19.68 -15.82 28.65
N LYS A 18 20.67 -15.41 27.86
CA LYS A 18 20.59 -14.27 26.93
C LYS A 18 19.47 -14.42 25.90
N GLU A 19 19.21 -15.65 25.49
CA GLU A 19 18.13 -16.04 24.60
C GLU A 19 16.76 -15.70 25.17
N VAL A 20 16.56 -15.79 26.50
CA VAL A 20 15.30 -15.41 27.15
C VAL A 20 15.10 -13.90 27.05
N THR A 21 16.13 -13.11 27.36
CA THR A 21 16.06 -11.65 27.22
C THR A 21 15.86 -11.22 25.78
N ALA A 22 16.54 -11.86 24.83
CA ALA A 22 16.35 -11.57 23.41
C ALA A 22 14.91 -11.87 22.97
N ASN A 23 14.38 -13.04 23.32
CA ASN A 23 13.02 -13.44 22.95
C ASN A 23 11.98 -12.50 23.56
N ALA A 24 12.11 -12.13 24.83
CA ALA A 24 11.18 -11.19 25.47
C ALA A 24 11.19 -9.81 24.77
N LEU A 25 12.36 -9.31 24.37
CA LEU A 25 12.47 -8.07 23.61
C LEU A 25 11.84 -8.20 22.20
N PHE A 26 12.05 -9.32 21.52
CA PHE A 26 11.45 -9.58 20.22
C PHE A 26 9.93 -9.76 20.30
N ASP A 27 9.42 -10.38 21.37
CA ASP A 27 7.98 -10.52 21.63
C ASP A 27 7.35 -9.14 21.86
N ALA A 28 7.99 -8.27 22.64
CA ALA A 28 7.55 -6.88 22.84
C ALA A 28 7.59 -6.08 21.53
N GLY A 29 8.57 -6.33 20.66
CA GLY A 29 8.71 -5.71 19.33
C GLY A 29 7.86 -6.36 18.23
N SER A 30 7.17 -7.47 18.51
CA SER A 30 6.46 -8.28 17.52
C SER A 30 5.37 -7.54 16.71
N PRO A 31 4.70 -6.47 17.18
CA PRO A 31 3.78 -5.73 16.32
C PRO A 31 4.44 -5.19 15.04
N ALA A 32 5.73 -4.86 15.08
CA ALA A 32 6.48 -4.38 13.91
C ALA A 32 6.93 -5.51 12.96
N THR A 33 6.76 -6.78 13.36
CA THR A 33 7.14 -7.93 12.53
C THR A 33 6.02 -8.39 11.60
N LEU A 34 4.82 -7.81 11.70
CA LEU A 34 3.71 -8.09 10.78
C LEU A 34 4.17 -8.02 9.31
N PHE A 35 3.86 -9.08 8.56
CA PHE A 35 4.29 -9.35 7.18
C PHE A 35 5.80 -9.46 6.95
N GLY A 36 6.60 -9.40 8.00
CA GLY A 36 8.05 -9.50 7.93
C GLY A 36 8.51 -10.86 7.42
N ARG A 37 9.58 -10.89 6.63
CA ARG A 37 10.15 -12.12 6.09
C ARG A 37 10.46 -13.14 7.20
N ARG A 38 9.83 -14.31 7.14
CA ARG A 38 10.10 -15.44 8.04
C ARG A 38 11.24 -16.30 7.49
N ALA A 39 12.45 -15.80 7.68
CA ALA A 39 13.66 -16.33 7.09
C ALA A 39 13.87 -17.85 7.29
N SER A 40 13.50 -18.39 8.45
CA SER A 40 13.71 -19.80 8.81
C SER A 40 12.97 -20.80 7.92
N LEU A 41 11.91 -20.36 7.22
CA LEU A 41 11.14 -21.21 6.29
C LEU A 41 11.34 -20.82 4.82
N CYS A 42 11.93 -19.64 4.55
CA CYS A 42 12.21 -19.22 3.19
C CYS A 42 13.35 -20.06 2.59
N SER A 43 13.11 -20.70 1.45
CA SER A 43 14.11 -21.49 0.72
C SER A 43 13.80 -21.50 -0.77
N GLY A 44 14.82 -21.38 -1.62
CA GLY A 44 14.65 -21.26 -3.06
C GLY A 44 13.73 -20.07 -3.43
N LEU A 45 12.62 -20.37 -4.09
CA LEU A 45 11.56 -19.41 -4.46
C LEU A 45 10.36 -19.41 -3.48
N ASN A 46 10.45 -20.18 -2.39
CA ASN A 46 9.40 -20.22 -1.38
C ASN A 46 9.59 -19.07 -0.39
N TRP A 47 8.64 -18.14 -0.39
CA TRP A 47 8.60 -17.02 0.54
C TRP A 47 7.64 -17.29 1.70
N PHE A 48 8.08 -16.97 2.91
CA PHE A 48 7.28 -17.02 4.12
C PHE A 48 7.35 -15.69 4.86
N TYR A 49 6.27 -15.37 5.56
CA TYR A 49 6.13 -14.14 6.32
C TYR A 49 5.50 -14.40 7.68
N TYR A 50 5.82 -13.53 8.64
CA TYR A 50 5.17 -13.49 9.93
C TYR A 50 3.79 -12.84 9.83
N GLY A 51 2.84 -13.42 10.55
CA GLY A 51 1.58 -12.79 10.88
C GLY A 51 1.76 -11.72 11.96
N GLY A 52 0.65 -11.25 12.50
CA GLY A 52 0.61 -10.20 13.52
C GLY A 52 -0.80 -9.67 13.66
N VAL A 53 -0.95 -8.47 14.22
CA VAL A 53 -2.26 -7.83 14.37
C VAL A 53 -2.32 -6.60 13.48
N MET A 54 -3.42 -6.46 12.74
CA MET A 54 -3.69 -5.31 11.88
C MET A 54 -5.10 -4.79 12.14
N MET A 55 -5.31 -3.48 12.01
CA MET A 55 -6.65 -2.90 11.97
C MET A 55 -7.31 -3.19 10.62
N VAL A 56 -8.45 -3.88 10.64
CA VAL A 56 -9.29 -4.16 9.47
C VAL A 56 -10.69 -3.63 9.77
N ASP A 57 -11.11 -2.61 9.02
CA ASP A 57 -12.43 -1.97 9.13
C ASP A 57 -12.88 -1.65 10.58
N GLY A 58 -11.93 -1.19 11.41
CA GLY A 58 -12.18 -0.81 12.80
C GLY A 58 -12.01 -1.92 13.83
N VAL A 59 -11.63 -3.14 13.41
CA VAL A 59 -11.39 -4.29 14.28
C VAL A 59 -9.92 -4.67 14.28
N LEU A 60 -9.36 -4.99 15.45
CA LEU A 60 -8.05 -5.63 15.55
C LEU A 60 -8.16 -7.08 15.07
N THR A 61 -7.61 -7.35 13.90
CA THR A 61 -7.63 -8.67 13.27
C THR A 61 -6.27 -9.34 13.40
N ALA A 62 -6.26 -10.58 13.89
CA ALA A 62 -5.08 -11.43 13.89
C ALA A 62 -4.87 -12.02 12.49
N ILE A 63 -3.75 -11.69 11.88
CA ILE A 63 -3.25 -12.31 10.66
C ILE A 63 -2.30 -13.42 11.06
N ALA A 64 -2.53 -14.65 10.60
CA ALA A 64 -1.65 -15.77 10.90
C ALA A 64 -0.35 -15.70 10.09
N ASN A 65 0.71 -16.35 10.57
CA ASN A 65 1.85 -16.71 9.71
C ASN A 65 1.33 -17.49 8.50
N ASN A 66 1.94 -17.33 7.32
CA ASN A 66 1.52 -18.14 6.20
C ASN A 66 1.82 -19.62 6.45
N GLY A 67 0.78 -20.46 6.34
CA GLY A 67 0.90 -21.91 6.49
C GLY A 67 1.50 -22.60 5.27
N ALA A 68 1.42 -21.96 4.10
CA ALA A 68 1.97 -22.44 2.84
C ALA A 68 2.84 -21.37 2.18
N ALA A 69 3.87 -21.79 1.44
CA ALA A 69 4.79 -20.89 0.77
C ALA A 69 4.05 -19.97 -0.22
N LEU A 70 4.37 -18.67 -0.17
CA LEU A 70 4.09 -17.77 -1.28
C LEU A 70 5.17 -18.02 -2.35
N VAL A 71 4.83 -18.80 -3.37
CA VAL A 71 5.78 -19.20 -4.42
C VAL A 71 6.05 -18.02 -5.35
N LEU A 72 7.31 -17.58 -5.42
CA LEU A 72 7.75 -16.48 -6.27
C LEU A 72 7.95 -16.95 -7.71
N SER A 73 7.70 -16.06 -8.68
CA SER A 73 8.09 -16.31 -10.08
C SER A 73 9.61 -16.27 -10.19
N ALA A 74 10.18 -17.21 -10.96
CA ALA A 74 11.61 -17.29 -11.24
C ALA A 74 12.08 -16.20 -12.22
N SER A 75 13.37 -15.87 -12.17
CA SER A 75 14.07 -14.98 -13.12
C SER A 75 13.38 -13.63 -13.35
N THR A 76 12.77 -13.08 -12.29
CA THR A 76 12.01 -11.84 -12.38
C THR A 76 11.90 -11.13 -11.04
N THR A 77 11.43 -9.89 -11.09
CA THR A 77 11.07 -9.11 -9.91
C THR A 77 9.64 -9.44 -9.50
N ASN A 78 9.46 -9.77 -8.22
CA ASN A 78 8.18 -10.06 -7.60
C ASN A 78 7.83 -8.93 -6.63
N TYR A 79 6.63 -8.38 -6.75
CA TYR A 79 6.08 -7.38 -5.84
C TYR A 79 5.11 -8.08 -4.90
N ILE A 80 5.50 -8.23 -3.64
CA ILE A 80 4.69 -8.84 -2.58
C ILE A 80 3.89 -7.73 -1.91
N GLU A 81 2.59 -7.91 -1.82
CA GLU A 81 1.66 -6.92 -1.31
C GLU A 81 0.53 -7.57 -0.51
N ALA A 82 -0.10 -6.78 0.37
CA ALA A 82 -1.27 -7.21 1.11
C ALA A 82 -2.50 -6.36 0.76
N THR A 83 -3.67 -6.98 0.81
CA THR A 83 -4.93 -6.22 0.84
C THR A 83 -5.11 -5.53 2.20
N ARG A 84 -6.06 -4.61 2.32
CA ARG A 84 -6.44 -4.03 3.61
C ARG A 84 -7.00 -5.04 4.62
N ALA A 85 -7.45 -6.21 4.15
CA ALA A 85 -7.86 -7.32 5.01
C ALA A 85 -6.68 -8.24 5.38
N GLY A 86 -5.45 -7.89 5.01
CA GLY A 86 -4.24 -8.65 5.32
C GLY A 86 -4.00 -9.89 4.45
N VAL A 87 -4.71 -10.03 3.32
CA VAL A 87 -4.46 -11.12 2.37
C VAL A 87 -3.22 -10.80 1.55
N VAL A 88 -2.18 -11.63 1.67
CA VAL A 88 -0.90 -11.43 0.97
C VAL A 88 -0.90 -12.16 -0.38
N SER A 89 -0.42 -11.47 -1.40
CA SER A 89 -0.22 -11.99 -2.75
C SER A 89 1.07 -11.45 -3.38
N LYS A 90 1.39 -11.88 -4.60
CA LYS A 90 2.49 -11.33 -5.39
C LYS A 90 2.11 -11.17 -6.86
N ASN A 91 2.75 -10.20 -7.53
CA ASN A 91 2.71 -10.04 -8.98
C ASN A 91 4.10 -9.65 -9.52
N THR A 92 4.26 -9.49 -10.84
CA THR A 92 5.56 -9.16 -11.48
C THR A 92 5.55 -7.85 -12.26
N VAL A 93 4.50 -7.04 -12.10
CA VAL A 93 4.32 -5.77 -12.84
C VAL A 93 4.70 -4.58 -11.96
N GLY A 94 4.27 -4.59 -10.70
CA GLY A 94 4.50 -3.53 -9.71
C GLY A 94 3.46 -3.59 -8.59
N PHE A 95 3.59 -2.75 -7.57
CA PHE A 95 2.57 -2.68 -6.52
C PHE A 95 1.24 -2.20 -7.08
N THR A 96 0.16 -2.89 -6.75
CA THR A 96 -1.20 -2.56 -7.17
C THR A 96 -1.71 -1.35 -6.40
N GLY A 97 -2.38 -0.43 -7.08
CA GLY A 97 -3.00 0.73 -6.44
C GLY A 97 -4.08 0.30 -5.45
N GLY A 98 -4.00 0.81 -4.22
CA GLY A 98 -4.87 0.41 -3.11
C GLY A 98 -4.39 -0.81 -2.29
N SER A 99 -3.35 -1.52 -2.74
CA SER A 99 -2.67 -2.55 -1.93
C SER A 99 -1.62 -1.94 -1.01
N ILE A 100 -1.24 -2.69 0.02
CA ILE A 100 -0.17 -2.36 0.97
C ILE A 100 1.14 -2.99 0.45
N PRO A 101 2.13 -2.19 0.01
CA PRO A 101 3.42 -2.71 -0.42
C PRO A 101 4.18 -3.38 0.73
N LEU A 102 4.73 -4.58 0.50
CA LEU A 102 5.50 -5.31 1.52
C LEU A 102 6.95 -5.50 1.08
N TYR A 103 7.18 -6.12 -0.07
CA TYR A 103 8.54 -6.38 -0.56
C TYR A 103 8.63 -6.29 -2.08
N THR A 104 9.77 -5.79 -2.57
CA THR A 104 10.24 -6.02 -3.94
C THR A 104 11.33 -7.08 -3.89
N VAL A 105 11.10 -8.26 -4.47
CA VAL A 105 11.99 -9.42 -4.40
C VAL A 105 12.50 -9.78 -5.79
N VAL A 106 13.82 -9.75 -6.00
CA VAL A 106 14.46 -10.20 -7.25
C VAL A 106 14.83 -11.67 -7.10
N THR A 107 14.57 -12.45 -8.15
CA THR A 107 14.81 -13.89 -8.17
C THR A 107 15.67 -14.28 -9.38
N GLY A 108 16.52 -15.29 -9.18
CA GLY A 108 17.12 -16.07 -10.25
C GLY A 108 16.22 -17.24 -10.64
N ALA A 109 16.79 -18.23 -11.34
CA ALA A 109 16.03 -19.39 -11.81
C ALA A 109 15.44 -20.25 -10.67
N SER A 110 16.09 -20.29 -9.51
CA SER A 110 15.70 -21.18 -8.39
C SER A 110 15.83 -20.55 -7.00
N SER A 111 16.26 -19.30 -6.88
CA SER A 111 16.49 -18.65 -5.58
C SER A 111 16.19 -17.14 -5.61
N VAL A 112 15.84 -16.59 -4.44
CA VAL A 112 15.85 -15.15 -4.20
C VAL A 112 17.29 -14.63 -4.23
N THR A 113 17.57 -13.61 -5.04
CA THR A 113 18.90 -12.99 -5.15
C THR A 113 19.01 -11.69 -4.35
N SER A 114 17.92 -10.94 -4.24
CA SER A 114 17.83 -9.76 -3.38
C SER A 114 16.38 -9.45 -3.03
N TYR A 115 16.17 -8.64 -1.98
CA TYR A 115 14.86 -8.10 -1.65
C TYR A 115 14.99 -6.75 -0.96
N THR A 116 14.02 -5.89 -1.22
CA THR A 116 13.81 -4.62 -0.51
C THR A 116 12.58 -4.78 0.36
N ASP A 117 12.71 -4.46 1.64
CA ASP A 117 11.56 -4.33 2.54
C ASP A 117 10.92 -2.96 2.32
N ASN A 118 9.70 -2.97 1.79
CA ASN A 118 8.91 -1.77 1.48
C ASN A 118 7.86 -1.47 2.55
N ARG A 119 7.82 -2.24 3.65
CA ARG A 119 6.89 -1.99 4.75
C ARG A 119 7.23 -0.65 5.40
N ALA A 120 6.21 0.19 5.57
CA ALA A 120 6.35 1.44 6.27
C ALA A 120 6.28 1.21 7.79
N TRP A 121 7.08 1.94 8.57
CA TRP A 121 6.92 1.98 10.02
C TRP A 121 5.58 2.62 10.42
N VAL A 122 5.21 3.71 9.75
CA VAL A 122 3.93 4.41 9.90
C VAL A 122 3.70 5.34 8.70
N THR A 123 2.44 5.61 8.36
CA THR A 123 2.03 6.69 7.46
C THR A 123 1.31 7.78 8.28
N PRO A 124 2.00 8.86 8.69
CA PRO A 124 1.40 9.87 9.55
C PRO A 124 0.26 10.62 8.84
N ALA A 125 -0.96 10.57 9.39
CA ALA A 125 -2.14 11.17 8.77
C ALA A 125 -2.09 12.71 8.64
N TYR A 126 -1.26 13.37 9.45
CA TYR A 126 -1.10 14.84 9.41
C TYR A 126 -0.18 15.32 8.28
N LEU A 127 0.59 14.43 7.65
CA LEU A 127 1.41 14.76 6.49
C LEU A 127 0.61 14.39 5.23
N PRO A 128 0.00 15.37 4.53
CA PRO A 128 -0.73 15.07 3.32
C PRO A 128 0.23 14.49 2.28
N SER A 129 -0.16 13.36 1.71
CA SER A 129 0.54 12.80 0.55
C SER A 129 -0.11 13.39 -0.70
N ASN A 130 0.66 14.13 -1.49
CA ASN A 130 0.17 14.84 -2.67
C ASN A 130 0.56 14.09 -3.95
N GLY A 131 -0.42 13.83 -4.80
CA GLY A 131 -0.25 13.21 -6.11
C GLY A 131 -0.76 14.11 -7.22
N SER A 132 -0.12 14.06 -8.39
CA SER A 132 -0.60 14.70 -9.61
C SER A 132 -0.62 13.71 -10.77
N VAL A 133 -1.68 13.68 -11.56
CA VAL A 133 -1.82 12.79 -12.72
C VAL A 133 -2.36 13.56 -13.91
N ALA A 134 -1.76 13.36 -15.09
CA ALA A 134 -2.24 13.95 -16.32
C ALA A 134 -3.39 13.12 -16.88
N VAL A 135 -4.53 13.76 -17.13
CA VAL A 135 -5.72 13.17 -17.75
C VAL A 135 -5.99 13.94 -19.03
N THR A 136 -5.71 13.33 -20.18
CA THR A 136 -5.77 14.00 -21.49
C THR A 136 -6.51 13.14 -22.51
N ALA A 137 -5.80 12.23 -23.17
CA ALA A 137 -6.25 11.46 -24.32
C ALA A 137 -6.77 10.06 -23.97
N ALA A 138 -6.68 9.64 -22.70
CA ALA A 138 -7.17 8.35 -22.22
C ALA A 138 -7.72 8.49 -20.80
N ASP A 139 -8.58 7.54 -20.43
CA ASP A 139 -8.93 7.34 -19.03
C ASP A 139 -7.69 6.92 -18.24
N VAL A 140 -7.64 7.31 -16.97
CA VAL A 140 -6.53 6.99 -16.08
C VAL A 140 -7.02 6.04 -15.02
N ASP A 141 -6.41 4.86 -14.96
CA ASP A 141 -6.64 3.93 -13.88
C ASP A 141 -5.58 4.14 -12.79
N LEU A 142 -5.99 4.44 -11.57
CA LEU A 142 -5.07 4.55 -10.44
C LEU A 142 -4.79 3.19 -9.80
N THR A 143 -5.62 2.16 -10.06
CA THR A 143 -5.43 0.81 -9.51
C THR A 143 -4.26 0.07 -10.16
N ILE A 144 -3.81 0.51 -11.33
CA ILE A 144 -2.66 -0.11 -12.01
C ILE A 144 -1.32 0.34 -11.42
N PRO A 145 -0.26 -0.48 -11.52
CA PRO A 145 1.03 -0.18 -10.90
C PRO A 145 1.68 1.15 -11.29
N ALA A 146 1.48 1.61 -12.53
CA ALA A 146 2.04 2.86 -13.01
C ALA A 146 1.52 4.11 -12.26
N ASN A 147 0.36 4.00 -11.60
CA ASN A 147 -0.30 5.10 -10.89
C ASN A 147 -0.58 4.77 -9.41
N ALA A 148 -0.07 3.64 -8.91
CA ALA A 148 -0.36 3.14 -7.58
C ALA A 148 0.07 4.10 -6.46
N ASP A 149 1.13 4.89 -6.69
CA ASP A 149 1.57 5.93 -5.77
C ASP A 149 0.48 6.99 -5.54
N LYS A 150 -0.25 7.37 -6.59
CA LYS A 150 -1.33 8.36 -6.52
C LYS A 150 -2.55 7.86 -5.75
N THR A 151 -2.83 6.55 -5.74
CA THR A 151 -3.94 6.00 -4.93
C THR A 151 -3.74 6.18 -3.43
N ARG A 152 -2.49 6.33 -3.00
CA ARG A 152 -2.12 6.47 -1.59
C ARG A 152 -2.05 7.93 -1.15
N CYS A 153 -2.25 8.86 -2.08
CA CYS A 153 -2.27 10.29 -1.82
C CYS A 153 -3.61 10.71 -1.20
N SER A 154 -3.54 11.47 -0.11
CA SER A 154 -4.71 12.12 0.49
C SER A 154 -5.17 13.35 -0.30
N TYR A 155 -4.33 13.85 -1.20
CA TYR A 155 -4.64 14.94 -2.12
C TYR A 155 -4.20 14.59 -3.54
N VAL A 156 -5.14 14.57 -4.49
CA VAL A 156 -4.89 14.21 -5.89
C VAL A 156 -5.28 15.35 -6.81
N THR A 157 -4.33 15.78 -7.65
CA THR A 157 -4.58 16.77 -8.71
C THR A 157 -4.64 16.09 -10.07
N THR A 158 -5.71 16.29 -10.83
CA THR A 158 -5.73 15.93 -12.25
C THR A 158 -5.30 17.13 -13.08
N THR A 159 -4.52 16.92 -14.13
CA THR A 159 -3.98 18.00 -14.99
C THR A 159 -4.13 17.68 -16.47
N GLY A 160 -3.95 18.70 -17.31
CA GLY A 160 -3.94 18.55 -18.77
C GLY A 160 -5.28 18.88 -19.44
N ALA A 161 -5.20 19.16 -20.74
CA ALA A 161 -6.37 19.46 -21.57
C ALA A 161 -7.10 18.17 -21.96
N LEU A 162 -8.40 18.13 -21.73
CA LEU A 162 -9.23 16.98 -22.06
C LEU A 162 -9.57 16.99 -23.55
N THR A 163 -9.48 15.82 -24.19
CA THR A 163 -9.90 15.62 -25.59
C THR A 163 -11.25 14.93 -25.73
N ALA A 164 -11.80 14.42 -24.62
CA ALA A 164 -13.13 13.83 -24.48
C ALA A 164 -13.51 13.82 -22.99
N ASN A 165 -14.72 13.38 -22.65
CA ASN A 165 -15.04 13.04 -21.26
C ASN A 165 -14.13 11.90 -20.79
N ARG A 166 -13.48 12.05 -19.63
CA ARG A 166 -12.51 11.08 -19.11
C ARG A 166 -12.87 10.58 -17.74
N ASN A 167 -12.49 9.35 -17.49
CA ASN A 167 -12.57 8.73 -16.18
C ASN A 167 -11.21 8.70 -15.49
N VAL A 168 -11.23 8.94 -14.19
CA VAL A 168 -10.18 8.55 -13.26
C VAL A 168 -10.73 7.42 -12.40
N ILE A 169 -10.17 6.23 -12.57
CA ILE A 169 -10.63 5.01 -11.90
C ILE A 169 -9.84 4.84 -10.60
N VAL A 170 -10.55 4.71 -9.49
CA VAL A 170 -9.97 4.58 -8.14
C VAL A 170 -10.30 3.21 -7.52
N PRO A 171 -9.55 2.74 -6.51
CA PRO A 171 -9.90 1.52 -5.78
C PRO A 171 -11.27 1.61 -5.09
N ASN A 172 -11.88 0.45 -4.83
CA ASN A 172 -13.22 0.37 -4.23
C ASN A 172 -13.30 0.92 -2.80
N SER A 173 -12.19 1.00 -2.07
CA SER A 173 -12.13 1.94 -0.95
C SER A 173 -10.88 2.81 -1.07
N TRP A 174 -11.14 4.10 -1.06
CA TRP A 174 -10.24 5.16 -1.42
C TRP A 174 -10.88 6.46 -0.93
N GLN A 175 -10.06 7.40 -0.49
CA GLN A 175 -10.52 8.71 -0.08
C GLN A 175 -9.43 9.72 -0.37
N ALA A 176 -9.81 10.84 -0.98
CA ALA A 176 -8.89 11.96 -1.16
C ALA A 176 -9.65 13.28 -1.31
N VAL A 177 -8.94 14.38 -1.05
CA VAL A 177 -9.27 15.67 -1.66
C VAL A 177 -8.82 15.61 -3.11
N VAL A 178 -9.74 15.84 -4.03
CA VAL A 178 -9.46 15.95 -5.45
C VAL A 178 -9.43 17.41 -5.86
N PHE A 179 -8.45 17.79 -6.66
CA PHE A 179 -8.44 19.05 -7.40
C PHE A 179 -8.47 18.75 -8.90
N CYS A 180 -9.59 19.10 -9.55
CA CYS A 180 -9.75 18.91 -10.98
C CYS A 180 -9.13 20.09 -11.73
N ASN A 181 -7.81 20.07 -11.95
CA ASN A 181 -7.09 21.10 -12.71
C ASN A 181 -6.99 20.77 -14.21
N ASN A 182 -7.96 20.02 -14.73
CA ASN A 182 -8.12 19.80 -16.15
C ASN A 182 -8.68 21.04 -16.84
N SER A 183 -8.47 21.16 -18.15
CA SER A 183 -9.01 22.24 -18.98
C SER A 183 -9.74 21.71 -20.21
N GLY A 184 -10.54 22.57 -20.86
CA GLY A 184 -11.26 22.27 -22.10
C GLY A 184 -12.77 22.11 -21.90
N ALA A 185 -13.48 21.64 -22.92
CA ALA A 185 -14.95 21.57 -22.93
C ALA A 185 -15.53 20.28 -22.29
N PHE A 186 -14.69 19.37 -21.80
CA PHE A 186 -15.09 18.05 -21.32
C PHE A 186 -15.00 17.92 -19.79
N THR A 187 -15.44 16.78 -19.27
CA THR A 187 -15.48 16.53 -17.83
C THR A 187 -14.54 15.41 -17.40
N THR A 188 -14.11 15.45 -16.13
CA THR A 188 -13.37 14.38 -15.47
C THR A 188 -14.26 13.72 -14.42
N THR A 189 -14.58 12.45 -14.61
CA THR A 189 -15.39 11.63 -13.69
C THR A 189 -14.47 10.76 -12.84
N PHE A 190 -14.63 10.82 -11.52
CA PHE A 190 -13.96 9.92 -10.60
C PHE A 190 -14.90 8.78 -10.27
N LYS A 191 -14.48 7.54 -10.52
CA LYS A 191 -15.32 6.35 -10.36
C LYS A 191 -14.52 5.15 -9.86
N THR A 192 -15.20 4.18 -9.26
CA THR A 192 -14.67 2.81 -9.16
C THR A 192 -14.77 2.13 -10.53
N ALA A 193 -14.14 0.97 -10.70
CA ALA A 193 -14.17 0.27 -12.00
C ALA A 193 -15.60 -0.02 -12.49
N ALA A 194 -16.49 -0.45 -11.59
CA ALA A 194 -17.88 -0.79 -11.90
C ALA A 194 -18.88 0.36 -11.63
N GLY A 195 -18.52 1.34 -10.78
CA GLY A 195 -19.42 2.43 -10.37
C GLY A 195 -19.62 3.50 -11.44
N SER A 196 -20.66 4.32 -11.28
CA SER A 196 -20.92 5.46 -12.18
C SER A 196 -20.03 6.66 -11.89
N GLY A 197 -19.63 6.84 -10.63
CA GLY A 197 -18.77 7.91 -10.14
C GLY A 197 -19.44 9.27 -10.02
N VAL A 198 -18.59 10.29 -9.84
CA VAL A 198 -18.96 11.70 -9.76
C VAL A 198 -18.02 12.54 -10.62
N VAL A 199 -18.58 13.49 -11.37
CA VAL A 199 -17.80 14.51 -12.08
C VAL A 199 -17.38 15.57 -11.07
N VAL A 200 -16.09 15.92 -10.99
CA VAL A 200 -15.62 17.13 -10.28
C VAL A 200 -15.39 18.23 -11.32
N ALA A 201 -16.00 19.39 -11.11
CA ALA A 201 -15.91 20.51 -12.03
C ALA A 201 -14.47 21.01 -12.19
N GLN A 202 -14.10 21.41 -13.41
CA GLN A 202 -12.78 21.96 -13.67
C GLN A 202 -12.51 23.22 -12.82
N GLY A 203 -11.27 23.34 -12.33
CA GLY A 203 -10.84 24.39 -11.41
C GLY A 203 -11.35 24.22 -9.98
N LYS A 204 -12.10 23.16 -9.67
CA LYS A 204 -12.74 22.95 -8.35
C LYS A 204 -12.12 21.82 -7.55
N ARG A 205 -12.36 21.86 -6.24
CA ARG A 205 -11.96 20.84 -5.28
C ARG A 205 -13.16 20.18 -4.62
N ALA A 206 -13.05 18.88 -4.34
CA ALA A 206 -14.02 18.16 -3.54
C ALA A 206 -13.37 17.01 -2.77
N VAL A 207 -13.90 16.68 -1.59
CA VAL A 207 -13.59 15.44 -0.88
C VAL A 207 -14.42 14.33 -1.49
N LEU A 208 -13.75 13.30 -1.98
CA LEU A 208 -14.38 12.10 -2.55
C LEU A 208 -14.07 10.89 -1.68
N VAL A 209 -15.03 9.98 -1.59
CA VAL A 209 -14.92 8.69 -0.88
C VAL A 209 -15.45 7.59 -1.79
N ALA A 210 -14.74 6.47 -1.88
CA ALA A 210 -15.25 5.23 -2.46
C ALA A 210 -15.85 4.35 -1.35
N ASP A 211 -17.15 4.04 -1.46
CA ASP A 211 -17.95 3.39 -0.42
C ASP A 211 -17.96 1.85 -0.51
N GLY A 212 -17.05 1.27 -1.28
CA GLY A 212 -17.02 -0.14 -1.63
C GLY A 212 -17.66 -0.45 -2.98
N THR A 213 -18.58 0.39 -3.48
CA THR A 213 -19.30 0.18 -4.75
C THR A 213 -19.09 1.33 -5.72
N ASN A 214 -19.25 2.57 -5.26
CA ASN A 214 -19.18 3.77 -6.08
C ASN A 214 -18.30 4.84 -5.44
N VAL A 215 -17.96 5.88 -6.20
CA VAL A 215 -17.39 7.12 -5.65
C VAL A 215 -18.53 8.07 -5.33
N VAL A 216 -18.54 8.60 -4.12
CA VAL A 216 -19.47 9.62 -3.64
C VAL A 216 -18.72 10.90 -3.28
N ARG A 217 -19.41 12.03 -3.44
CA ARG A 217 -18.91 13.35 -3.06
C ARG A 217 -19.35 13.68 -1.64
N VAL A 218 -18.41 14.10 -0.79
CA VAL A 218 -18.66 14.48 0.61
C VAL A 218 -18.77 16.00 0.80
N THR A 219 -18.00 16.77 0.03
CA THR A 219 -18.06 18.25 0.07
C THR A 219 -18.49 18.82 -1.27
N PRO A 220 -19.14 20.00 -1.32
CA PRO A 220 -19.37 20.71 -2.57
C PRO A 220 -18.07 20.96 -3.36
N ASP A 221 -18.22 21.21 -4.66
CA ASP A 221 -17.13 21.66 -5.51
C ASP A 221 -16.80 23.13 -5.20
N THR A 222 -15.66 23.38 -4.56
CA THR A 222 -15.19 24.73 -4.17
C THR A 222 -14.07 25.24 -5.05
#